data_AF-A0A7S0STG8-F1
#
_entry.id   AF-A0A7S0STG8-F1
#
_cell.length_a   1.000
_cell.length_b   1.000
_cell.length_c   1.000
_cell.angle_alpha   90.00
_cell.angle_beta   90.00
_cell.angle_gamma   90.00
#
_symmetry.space_group_name_H-M   'P 1'
#
loop_
_entity.id
_entity.type
_entity.pdbx_description
1 polymer ?
#
loop_
_entity_poly.entity_id
_entity_poly.type
_entity_poly.pdbx_seq_one_letter_code
_entity_poly.pdbx_strand_id
1 'polypeptide(L)'
;GVGRGGGGGGAIKLINVSIKNAASPQDIFSIVGNHHRELDHIHVSTAFNKLGIMAKKQDLWLRRLTADEDFQKLLGLACSLAAESKFGSQAVANTTHGIAKLHEAGRLDATDGSVD
;
A
#
# COMPACT_ATOMS: atom_id res chain seq x y z
N GLY A 1 7.26 -24.86 32.93
CA GLY A 1 8.41 -24.97 32.03
C GLY A 1 8.15 -24.13 30.79
N VAL A 2 9.11 -23.30 30.42
CA VAL A 2 9.08 -22.36 29.29
C VAL A 2 9.17 -23.08 27.94
N GLY A 3 8.42 -22.60 26.94
CA GLY A 3 8.65 -22.83 25.51
C GLY A 3 7.72 -21.94 24.68
N ARG A 4 8.14 -20.73 24.27
CA ARG A 4 8.83 -20.39 22.99
C ARG A 4 7.94 -20.51 21.75
N GLY A 5 7.64 -19.36 21.15
CA GLY A 5 7.35 -19.22 19.71
C GLY A 5 6.04 -18.49 19.40
N GLY A 6 6.11 -17.35 18.70
CA GLY A 6 4.94 -16.78 18.03
C GLY A 6 4.73 -15.27 18.08
N GLY A 7 5.76 -14.44 18.32
CA GLY A 7 5.57 -12.98 18.37
C GLY A 7 5.36 -12.32 16.99
N GLY A 8 5.96 -12.85 15.92
CA GLY A 8 5.95 -12.20 14.61
C GLY A 8 4.67 -12.40 13.79
N GLY A 9 4.06 -13.59 13.86
CA GLY A 9 2.87 -13.90 13.05
C GLY A 9 1.61 -13.13 13.49
N GLY A 10 1.51 -12.78 14.77
CA GLY A 10 0.39 -11.99 15.31
C GLY A 10 0.38 -10.56 14.77
N ALA A 11 1.53 -9.87 14.83
CA ALA A 11 1.67 -8.50 14.34
C ALA A 11 1.41 -8.39 12.82
N ILE A 12 2.00 -9.30 12.02
CA ILE A 12 1.77 -9.39 10.57
C ILE A 12 0.28 -9.58 10.26
N LYS A 13 -0.40 -10.49 10.97
CA LYS A 13 -1.83 -10.76 10.74
C LYS A 13 -2.69 -9.55 11.10
N LEU A 14 -2.33 -8.80 12.14
CA LEU A 14 -3.05 -7.60 12.57
C LEU A 14 -2.91 -6.45 11.57
N ILE A 15 -1.69 -6.16 11.08
CA ILE A 15 -1.46 -5.11 10.08
C ILE A 15 -2.26 -5.41 8.81
N ASN A 16 -2.20 -6.65 8.32
CA ASN A 16 -2.92 -7.03 7.12
C ASN A 16 -4.45 -6.95 7.27
N VAL A 17 -4.98 -7.31 8.45
CA VAL A 17 -6.40 -7.15 8.76
C VAL A 17 -6.79 -5.67 8.78
N SER A 18 -5.98 -4.81 9.39
CA SER A 18 -6.21 -3.36 9.39
C SER A 18 -6.25 -2.79 7.97
N ILE A 19 -5.32 -3.18 7.09
CA ILE A 19 -5.31 -2.74 5.68
C ILE A 19 -6.58 -3.23 4.95
N LYS A 20 -6.99 -4.48 5.15
CA LYS A 20 -8.20 -5.03 4.51
C LYS A 20 -9.47 -4.33 4.97
N ASN A 21 -9.53 -3.93 6.23
CA ASN A 21 -10.68 -3.26 6.84
C ASN A 21 -10.68 -1.75 6.67
N ALA A 22 -9.61 -1.16 6.12
CA ALA A 22 -9.54 0.25 5.81
C ALA A 22 -10.77 0.70 5.00
N ALA A 23 -11.39 1.79 5.46
CA ALA A 23 -12.57 2.39 4.86
C ALA A 23 -12.19 3.48 3.85
N SER A 24 -11.00 4.08 4.02
CA SER A 24 -10.44 5.11 3.16
C SER A 24 -8.97 4.84 2.78
N PRO A 25 -8.45 5.46 1.71
CA PRO A 25 -7.02 5.50 1.41
C PRO A 25 -6.19 6.08 2.56
N GLN A 26 -6.71 7.08 3.28
CA GLN A 26 -6.00 7.71 4.39
C GLN A 26 -5.81 6.76 5.58
N ASP A 27 -6.73 5.82 5.79
CA ASP A 27 -6.54 4.76 6.79
C ASP A 27 -5.35 3.87 6.40
N ILE A 28 -5.22 3.54 5.12
CA ILE A 28 -4.10 2.74 4.60
C ILE A 28 -2.79 3.50 4.79
N PHE A 29 -2.76 4.78 4.44
CA PHE A 29 -1.56 5.62 4.61
C PHE A 29 -1.16 5.78 6.07
N SER A 30 -2.14 5.97 6.97
CA SER A 30 -1.89 6.03 8.42
C SER A 30 -1.29 4.72 8.93
N ILE A 31 -1.80 3.56 8.48
CA ILE A 31 -1.23 2.25 8.82
C ILE A 31 0.21 2.14 8.31
N VAL A 32 0.47 2.58 7.06
CA VAL A 32 1.82 2.56 6.48
C VAL A 32 2.77 3.45 7.27
N GLY A 33 2.37 4.68 7.60
CA GLY A 33 3.18 5.61 8.38
C GLY A 33 3.54 5.05 9.76
N ASN A 34 2.56 4.44 10.44
CA ASN A 34 2.74 3.88 11.78
C ASN A 34 3.59 2.59 11.81
N HIS A 35 3.51 1.77 10.76
CA HIS A 35 4.13 0.44 10.73
C HIS A 35 5.19 0.27 9.64
N HIS A 36 5.70 1.35 9.05
CA HIS A 36 6.60 1.33 7.89
C HIS A 36 7.73 0.29 7.98
N ARG A 37 8.38 0.16 9.15
CA ARG A 37 9.51 -0.75 9.36
C ARG A 37 9.11 -2.23 9.47
N GLU A 38 7.84 -2.51 9.66
CA GLU A 38 7.26 -3.85 9.84
C GLU A 38 6.56 -4.35 8.56
N LEU A 39 6.44 -3.49 7.55
CA LEU A 39 5.82 -3.85 6.28
C LEU A 39 6.73 -4.77 5.47
N ASP A 40 6.11 -5.82 4.91
CA ASP A 40 6.75 -6.75 4.00
C ASP A 40 5.95 -6.81 2.68
N HIS A 41 6.36 -7.68 1.77
CA HIS A 41 5.70 -7.87 0.49
C HIS A 41 4.20 -8.24 0.58
N ILE A 42 3.75 -8.90 1.66
CA ILE A 42 2.34 -9.25 1.85
C ILE A 42 1.54 -8.00 2.21
N HIS A 43 2.06 -7.18 3.13
CA HIS A 43 1.42 -5.93 3.53
C HIS A 43 1.36 -4.95 2.37
N VAL A 44 2.48 -4.76 1.68
CA VAL A 44 2.60 -3.83 0.54
C VAL A 44 1.65 -4.22 -0.58
N SER A 45 1.65 -5.49 -0.99
CA SER A 45 0.74 -5.95 -2.06
C SER A 45 -0.73 -5.85 -1.67
N THR A 46 -1.06 -6.10 -0.40
CA THR A 46 -2.44 -5.96 0.08
C THR A 46 -2.88 -4.49 0.09
N ALA A 47 -1.99 -3.57 0.50
CA ALA A 47 -2.26 -2.13 0.48
C ALA A 47 -2.54 -1.63 -0.94
N PHE A 48 -1.66 -1.94 -1.90
CA PHE A 48 -1.88 -1.54 -3.30
C PHE A 48 -3.15 -2.14 -3.91
N ASN A 49 -3.42 -3.43 -3.66
CA ASN A 49 -4.64 -4.05 -4.15
C ASN A 49 -5.89 -3.37 -3.56
N LYS A 50 -5.88 -3.05 -2.26
CA LYS A 50 -6.98 -2.35 -1.59
C LYS A 50 -7.17 -0.93 -2.13
N LEU A 51 -6.09 -0.19 -2.32
CA LEU A 51 -6.10 1.14 -2.95
C LEU A 51 -6.68 1.07 -4.38
N GLY A 52 -6.29 0.07 -5.16
CA GLY A 52 -6.84 -0.17 -6.50
C GLY A 52 -8.35 -0.43 -6.50
N ILE A 53 -8.87 -1.18 -5.52
CA ILE A 53 -10.31 -1.38 -5.33
C ILE A 53 -11.01 -0.05 -4.99
N MET A 54 -10.39 0.78 -4.15
CA MET A 54 -10.91 2.10 -3.76
C MET A 54 -10.78 3.16 -4.87
N ALA A 55 -9.93 2.94 -5.88
CA ALA A 55 -9.63 3.93 -6.93
C ALA A 55 -10.87 4.45 -7.67
N LYS A 56 -11.91 3.61 -7.80
CA LYS A 56 -13.18 3.96 -8.48
C LYS A 56 -14.15 4.76 -7.61
N LYS A 57 -13.91 4.88 -6.31
CA LYS A 57 -14.80 5.56 -5.36
C LYS A 57 -14.32 7.00 -5.16
N GLN A 58 -14.84 7.93 -5.96
CA GLN A 58 -14.38 9.34 -6.00
C GLN A 58 -14.43 10.02 -4.62
N ASP A 59 -15.43 9.68 -3.81
CA ASP A 59 -15.70 10.19 -2.47
C ASP A 59 -14.58 9.91 -1.45
N LEU A 60 -13.72 8.92 -1.71
CA LEU A 60 -12.65 8.52 -0.79
C LEU A 60 -11.31 9.22 -1.04
N TRP A 61 -11.18 10.00 -2.12
CA TRP A 61 -9.91 10.58 -2.56
C TRP A 61 -9.85 12.08 -2.27
N LEU A 62 -9.54 12.44 -1.03
CA LEU A 62 -9.44 13.83 -0.55
C LEU A 62 -8.12 14.55 -0.92
N ARG A 63 -7.08 13.83 -1.33
CA ARG A 63 -5.73 14.38 -1.59
C ARG A 63 -5.08 13.77 -2.84
N ARG A 64 -4.15 14.52 -3.46
CA ARG A 64 -3.22 14.01 -4.48
C ARG A 64 -2.35 12.93 -3.85
N LEU A 65 -2.51 11.69 -4.30
CA LEU A 65 -1.72 10.53 -3.87
C LEU A 65 -0.21 10.76 -3.99
N THR A 66 0.22 11.30 -5.12
CA THR A 66 1.64 11.46 -5.44
C THR A 66 2.32 12.50 -4.56
N ALA A 67 1.56 13.38 -3.90
CA ALA A 67 2.06 14.34 -2.92
C ALA A 67 2.03 13.81 -1.48
N ASP A 68 1.42 12.65 -1.24
CA ASP A 68 1.30 12.07 0.10
C ASP A 68 2.59 11.31 0.46
N GLU A 69 3.25 11.73 1.55
CA GLU A 69 4.53 11.14 1.99
C GLU A 69 4.40 9.65 2.33
N ASP A 70 3.28 9.22 2.89
CA ASP A 70 3.08 7.84 3.29
C ASP A 70 2.76 6.96 2.07
N PHE A 71 2.10 7.51 1.05
CA PHE A 71 2.03 6.86 -0.26
C PHE A 71 3.42 6.71 -0.90
N GLN A 72 4.27 7.74 -0.86
CA GLN A 72 5.64 7.67 -1.38
C GLN A 72 6.49 6.64 -0.64
N LYS A 73 6.34 6.54 0.69
CA LYS A 73 6.98 5.46 1.48
C LYS A 73 6.51 4.08 1.05
N LEU A 74 5.20 3.89 0.86
CA LEU A 74 4.63 2.62 0.38
C LEU A 74 5.19 2.24 -1.00
N LEU A 75 5.31 3.21 -1.91
CA LEU A 75 5.88 3.01 -3.23
C LEU A 75 7.38 2.67 -3.16
N GLY A 76 8.14 3.39 -2.33
CA GLY A 76 9.56 3.11 -2.09
C GLY A 76 9.81 1.71 -1.55
N LEU A 77 8.97 1.23 -0.62
CA LEU A 77 9.01 -0.15 -0.12
C LEU A 77 8.74 -1.16 -1.23
N ALA A 78 7.73 -0.91 -2.08
CA ALA A 78 7.45 -1.78 -3.22
C ALA A 78 8.65 -1.90 -4.17
N CYS A 79 9.27 -0.78 -4.52
CA CYS A 79 10.46 -0.73 -5.36
C CYS A 79 11.65 -1.46 -4.72
N SER A 80 11.88 -1.26 -3.42
CA SER A 80 13.01 -1.88 -2.69
C SER A 80 12.86 -3.40 -2.63
N LEU A 81 11.67 -3.89 -2.28
CA LEU A 81 11.37 -5.32 -2.23
C LEU A 81 11.45 -5.98 -3.62
N ALA A 82 11.07 -5.25 -4.69
CA ALA A 82 11.20 -5.73 -6.06
C ALA A 82 12.68 -5.84 -6.47
N ALA A 83 13.50 -4.82 -6.15
CA ALA A 83 14.94 -4.83 -6.42
C ALA A 83 15.66 -5.98 -5.68
N GLU A 84 15.21 -6.29 -4.46
CA GLU A 84 15.76 -7.37 -3.64
C GLU A 84 15.21 -8.77 -4.02
N SER A 85 14.36 -8.89 -5.04
CA SER A 85 13.68 -10.15 -5.42
C SER A 85 12.90 -10.80 -4.28
N LYS A 86 12.43 -10.01 -3.31
CA LYS A 86 11.63 -10.46 -2.15
C LYS A 86 10.13 -10.44 -2.41
N PHE A 87 9.73 -10.08 -3.62
CA PHE A 87 8.36 -10.04 -4.06
C PHE A 87 7.96 -11.39 -4.68
N GLY A 88 7.16 -12.17 -3.95
CA GLY A 88 6.53 -13.37 -4.53
C GLY A 88 5.65 -12.99 -5.73
N SER A 89 5.51 -13.90 -6.70
CA SER A 89 4.79 -13.65 -7.97
C SER A 89 3.36 -13.10 -7.77
N GLN A 90 2.63 -13.65 -6.81
CA GLN A 90 1.28 -13.18 -6.46
C GLN A 90 1.29 -11.75 -5.89
N ALA A 91 2.28 -11.43 -5.05
CA ALA A 91 2.41 -10.10 -4.49
C ALA A 91 2.72 -9.06 -5.59
N VAL A 92 3.54 -9.42 -6.58
CA VAL A 92 3.82 -8.58 -7.76
C VAL A 92 2.52 -8.33 -8.54
N ALA A 93 1.80 -9.39 -8.87
CA ALA A 93 0.55 -9.29 -9.63
C ALA A 93 -0.46 -8.37 -8.93
N ASN A 94 -0.66 -8.54 -7.62
CA ASN A 94 -1.55 -7.70 -6.81
C ASN A 94 -1.12 -6.23 -6.78
N THR A 95 0.18 -5.99 -6.61
CA THR A 95 0.75 -4.64 -6.56
C THR A 95 0.57 -3.93 -7.89
N THR A 96 0.99 -4.56 -8.99
CA THR A 96 0.86 -4.01 -10.33
C THR A 96 -0.60 -3.80 -10.73
N HIS A 97 -1.49 -4.72 -10.36
CA HIS A 97 -2.93 -4.57 -10.58
C HIS A 97 -3.49 -3.34 -9.85
N GLY A 98 -3.11 -3.16 -8.58
CA GLY A 98 -3.51 -2.00 -7.78
C GLY A 98 -3.04 -0.68 -8.39
N ILE A 99 -1.76 -0.61 -8.79
CA ILE A 99 -1.19 0.56 -9.48
C ILE A 99 -1.92 0.84 -10.79
N ALA A 100 -2.18 -0.18 -11.61
CA ALA A 100 -2.90 -0.02 -12.86
C ALA A 100 -4.32 0.54 -12.65
N LYS A 101 -5.01 0.10 -11.59
CA LYS A 101 -6.33 0.62 -11.22
C LYS A 101 -6.29 2.08 -10.76
N LEU A 102 -5.26 2.46 -10.01
CA LEU A 102 -5.04 3.85 -9.61
C LEU A 102 -4.75 4.74 -10.82
N HIS A 103 -3.94 4.26 -11.77
CA HIS A 103 -3.68 4.94 -13.04
C HIS A 103 -4.95 5.08 -13.88
N GLU A 104 -5.70 3.99 -14.09
CA GLU A 104 -6.97 3.98 -14.84
C GLU A 104 -7.98 5.01 -14.27
N ALA A 105 -7.96 5.22 -12.96
CA ALA A 105 -8.84 6.17 -12.28
C ALA A 105 -8.30 7.62 -12.24
N GLY A 106 -7.18 7.92 -12.90
CA GLY A 106 -6.55 9.25 -12.90
C GLY A 106 -6.00 9.65 -11.53
N ARG A 107 -5.71 8.67 -10.67
CA ARG A 107 -5.30 8.91 -9.27
C ARG A 107 -3.79 9.05 -9.13
N LEU A 108 -3.02 8.60 -10.12
CA LEU A 108 -1.57 8.73 -10.16
C LEU A 108 -1.07 9.92 -10.98
N ASP A 109 -1.97 10.63 -11.68
CA ASP A 109 -1.56 11.75 -12.52
C ASP A 109 -1.11 12.94 -11.67
N ALA A 110 0.15 13.32 -11.86
CA ALA A 110 0.67 14.62 -11.47
C ALA A 110 0.35 15.61 -12.59
N THR A 111 -0.83 16.23 -12.56
CA THR A 111 -1.13 17.33 -13.48
C THR A 111 -1.48 18.57 -12.68
N ASP A 112 -0.48 19.41 -12.42
CA ASP A 112 -0.60 20.78 -12.90
C ASP A 112 0.32 20.90 -14.11
N GLY A 113 -0.28 20.90 -15.29
CA GLY A 113 0.32 21.63 -16.38
C GLY A 113 0.24 23.11 -16.02
N SER A 114 1.38 23.73 -15.73
CA SER A 114 1.55 25.14 -16.09
C SER A 114 2.11 25.12 -17.50
N VAL A 115 1.22 25.38 -18.45
CA VAL A 115 1.56 25.94 -19.75
C VAL A 115 2.26 27.28 -19.51
N ASP A 116 3.43 27.44 -20.10
CA ASP A 116 3.90 28.69 -20.70
C ASP A 116 4.51 28.34 -22.07
#